data_AF-A0A919IDC2-F1
#
_entry.id   AF-A0A919IDC2-F1
#
_cell.length_a   1.000
_cell.length_b   1.000
_cell.length_c   1.000
_cell.angle_alpha   90.00
_cell.angle_beta   90.00
_cell.angle_gamma   90.00
#
_symmetry.space_group_name_H-M   'P 1'
#
loop_
_entity.id
_entity.type
_entity.pdbx_description
1 polymer ?
#
loop_
_entity_poly.entity_id
_entity_poly.type
_entity_poly.pdbx_seq_one_letter_code
_entity_poly.pdbx_strand_id
1 'polypeptide(L)'
;MDAEPDLVVEDADSGFCGAVVGFELGAVVLEDRFGKRRNFPLAPAAFLLDGQPVTLRKPAPSATPPQRRITASGSIAVAGVTAQVAKASRIWVEGIHDAALVERIWGDDLRIEGVVVEPLDGIDDLASAVREFGPGPRRRLGVLVDHLVPGSKESRIVASVTHPDVLITGHPYVDVWQAVKPERVGLSKWPVIPPGRPWKEGVCQAVGVRTPQDMWRKILASVHSYKDVETPLINSMERLIDHVTVVED
;
A
#
# COMPACT_ATOMS: atom_id res chain seq x y z
N MET A 1 -41.47 -10.89 -11.44
CA MET A 1 -40.36 -10.23 -12.15
C MET A 1 -39.80 -9.11 -11.29
N ASP A 2 -38.55 -8.73 -11.52
CA ASP A 2 -37.94 -7.61 -10.80
C ASP A 2 -38.56 -6.29 -11.25
N ALA A 3 -38.93 -5.46 -10.29
CA ALA A 3 -39.39 -4.09 -10.53
C ALA A 3 -38.16 -3.21 -10.75
N GLU A 4 -37.63 -3.29 -11.97
CA GLU A 4 -36.52 -2.48 -12.45
C GLU A 4 -36.95 -1.01 -12.56
N PRO A 5 -36.05 -0.04 -12.33
CA PRO A 5 -36.31 1.37 -12.62
C PRO A 5 -36.83 1.56 -14.05
N ASP A 6 -37.77 2.49 -14.21
CA ASP A 6 -38.42 2.82 -15.50
C ASP A 6 -39.32 1.73 -16.09
N LEU A 7 -39.47 0.57 -15.44
CA LEU A 7 -40.47 -0.41 -15.81
C LEU A 7 -41.87 0.20 -15.62
N VAL A 8 -42.65 0.27 -16.70
CA VAL A 8 -44.03 0.80 -16.64
C VAL A 8 -45.00 -0.34 -16.40
N VAL A 9 -45.75 -0.24 -15.31
CA VAL A 9 -46.80 -1.20 -14.96
C VAL A 9 -48.08 -0.47 -14.57
N GLU A 10 -49.19 -1.17 -14.64
CA GLU A 10 -50.48 -0.73 -14.15
C GLU A 10 -50.86 -1.51 -12.89
N ASP A 11 -51.34 -0.84 -11.85
CA ASP A 11 -51.94 -1.50 -10.68
C ASP A 11 -53.32 -2.06 -11.07
N ALA A 12 -53.52 -3.37 -10.90
CA ALA A 12 -54.71 -4.08 -11.40
C ALA A 12 -56.01 -3.65 -10.70
N ASP A 13 -55.93 -3.20 -9.45
CA ASP A 13 -57.11 -2.79 -8.67
C ASP A 13 -57.53 -1.35 -8.96
N SER A 14 -56.57 -0.41 -9.03
CA SER A 14 -56.88 1.02 -9.20
C SER A 14 -56.70 1.55 -10.63
N GLY A 15 -56.16 0.75 -11.56
CA GLY A 15 -55.87 1.14 -12.93
C GLY A 15 -54.76 2.21 -13.05
N PHE A 16 -53.95 2.36 -12.00
CA PHE A 16 -52.90 3.37 -11.97
C PHE A 16 -51.67 2.90 -12.73
N CYS A 17 -51.40 3.54 -13.87
CA CYS A 17 -50.26 3.24 -14.74
C CYS A 17 -49.11 4.21 -14.48
N GLY A 18 -47.92 3.69 -14.20
CA GLY A 18 -46.73 4.49 -13.94
C GLY A 18 -45.43 3.70 -14.01
N ALA A 19 -44.31 4.43 -14.11
CA ALA A 19 -42.97 3.88 -14.11
C ALA A 19 -42.50 3.61 -12.67
N VAL A 20 -41.78 2.50 -12.45
CA VAL A 20 -41.11 2.22 -11.18
C VAL A 20 -40.01 3.26 -10.94
N VAL A 21 -40.16 4.04 -9.87
CA VAL A 21 -39.17 5.07 -9.46
C VAL A 21 -38.47 4.73 -8.15
N GLY A 22 -38.85 3.64 -7.50
CA GLY A 22 -38.19 3.17 -6.29
C GLY A 22 -39.08 2.32 -5.40
N PHE A 23 -38.68 2.22 -4.14
CA PHE A 23 -39.41 1.47 -3.11
C PHE A 23 -39.46 2.28 -1.82
N GLU A 24 -40.60 2.27 -1.16
CA GLU A 24 -40.81 2.93 0.12
C GLU A 24 -41.67 2.02 1.02
N LEU A 25 -41.25 1.82 2.27
CA LEU A 25 -41.97 1.01 3.27
C LEU A 25 -42.37 -0.40 2.77
N GLY A 26 -41.57 -1.00 1.88
CA GLY A 26 -41.82 -2.34 1.33
C GLY A 26 -42.78 -2.39 0.13
N ALA A 27 -43.27 -1.25 -0.33
CA ALA A 27 -44.09 -1.09 -1.53
C ALA A 27 -43.23 -0.57 -2.70
N VAL A 28 -43.68 -0.82 -3.94
CA VAL A 28 -43.11 -0.17 -5.14
C VAL A 28 -43.74 1.22 -5.31
N VAL A 29 -42.92 2.20 -5.65
CA VAL A 29 -43.37 3.56 -5.95
C VAL A 29 -43.50 3.68 -7.47
N LEU A 30 -44.71 3.98 -7.95
CA LEU A 30 -44.98 4.24 -9.36
C LEU A 30 -45.21 5.74 -9.58
N GLU A 31 -44.61 6.29 -10.63
CA GLU A 31 -44.83 7.67 -11.09
C GLU A 31 -45.57 7.68 -12.43
N ASP A 32 -46.69 8.40 -12.50
CA ASP A 32 -47.43 8.57 -13.76
C ASP A 32 -46.81 9.66 -14.66
N ARG A 33 -47.32 9.78 -15.89
CA ARG A 33 -46.85 10.79 -16.88
C ARG A 33 -47.04 12.26 -16.45
N PHE A 34 -47.79 12.51 -15.38
CA PHE A 34 -48.01 13.84 -14.81
C PHE A 34 -47.18 14.08 -13.54
N GLY A 35 -46.30 13.14 -13.18
CA GLY A 35 -45.42 13.22 -12.02
C GLY A 35 -46.08 12.82 -10.70
N LYS A 36 -47.29 12.24 -10.72
CA LYS A 36 -47.96 11.78 -9.51
C LYS A 36 -47.34 10.46 -9.05
N ARG A 37 -46.92 10.40 -7.78
CA ARG A 37 -46.33 9.20 -7.17
C ARG A 37 -47.31 8.49 -6.24
N ARG A 38 -47.37 7.17 -6.31
CA ARG A 38 -48.17 6.31 -5.42
C ARG A 38 -47.42 5.03 -5.06
N ASN A 39 -47.68 4.54 -3.85
CA ASN A 39 -47.05 3.34 -3.31
C ASN A 39 -48.02 2.15 -3.44
N PHE A 40 -47.55 1.05 -3.99
CA PHE A 40 -48.34 -0.17 -4.22
C PHE A 40 -47.67 -1.38 -3.56
N PRO A 41 -48.40 -2.17 -2.75
CA PRO A 41 -47.87 -3.40 -2.17
C PRO A 41 -47.41 -4.38 -3.26
N LEU A 42 -46.31 -5.09 -3.02
CA LEU A 42 -45.80 -6.15 -3.90
C LEU A 42 -46.59 -7.45 -3.73
N ALA A 43 -47.91 -7.39 -3.89
CA ALA A 43 -48.79 -8.54 -3.77
C ALA A 43 -48.75 -9.42 -5.04
N PRO A 44 -49.00 -10.74 -4.93
CA PRO A 44 -49.08 -11.63 -6.08
C PRO A 44 -50.10 -11.15 -7.11
N ALA A 45 -49.70 -11.09 -8.39
CA ALA A 45 -50.53 -10.70 -9.54
C ALA A 45 -51.22 -9.32 -9.42
N ALA A 46 -50.70 -8.42 -8.58
CA ALA A 46 -51.29 -7.10 -8.33
C ALA A 46 -51.05 -6.08 -9.45
N PHE A 47 -50.20 -6.40 -10.43
CA PHE A 47 -49.82 -5.47 -11.49
C PHE A 47 -50.11 -6.06 -12.86
N LEU A 48 -50.31 -5.20 -13.85
CA LEU A 48 -50.41 -5.55 -15.26
C LEU A 48 -49.20 -4.98 -16.00
N LEU A 49 -48.58 -5.82 -16.83
CA LEU A 49 -47.61 -5.41 -17.83
C LEU A 49 -48.19 -5.77 -19.20
N ASP A 50 -48.40 -4.78 -20.07
CA ASP A 50 -49.08 -4.96 -21.36
C ASP A 50 -50.44 -5.70 -21.25
N GLY A 51 -51.18 -5.39 -20.18
CA GLY A 51 -52.48 -6.01 -19.88
C GLY A 51 -52.40 -7.42 -19.30
N GLN A 52 -51.21 -7.98 -19.08
CA GLN A 52 -51.02 -9.31 -18.47
C GLN A 52 -50.67 -9.22 -16.99
N PRO A 53 -51.32 -9.99 -16.10
CA PRO A 53 -50.99 -10.01 -14.68
C PRO A 53 -49.54 -10.44 -14.41
N VAL A 54 -48.83 -9.64 -13.61
CA VAL A 54 -47.46 -9.88 -13.15
C VAL A 54 -47.33 -9.64 -11.64
N THR A 55 -46.48 -10.44 -11.01
CA THR A 55 -46.03 -10.20 -9.63
C THR A 55 -44.70 -9.47 -9.67
N LEU A 56 -44.67 -8.23 -9.19
CA LEU A 56 -43.43 -7.49 -9.00
C LEU A 56 -42.72 -7.95 -7.72
N ARG A 57 -41.39 -7.96 -7.76
CA ARG A 57 -40.54 -8.15 -6.58
C ARG A 57 -39.46 -7.08 -6.55
N LYS A 58 -39.00 -6.73 -5.36
CA LYS A 58 -37.85 -5.84 -5.20
C LYS A 58 -36.59 -6.49 -5.78
N PRO A 59 -35.84 -5.83 -6.68
CA PRO A 59 -34.59 -6.36 -7.19
C PRO A 59 -33.63 -6.70 -6.06
N ALA A 60 -32.91 -7.82 -6.19
CA ALA A 60 -31.82 -8.12 -5.27
C ALA A 60 -30.73 -7.03 -5.41
N PRO A 61 -30.12 -6.55 -4.31
CA PRO A 61 -29.01 -5.61 -4.42
C PRO A 61 -27.91 -6.26 -5.28
N SER A 62 -27.50 -5.55 -6.34
CA SER A 62 -26.35 -5.97 -7.15
C SER A 62 -25.13 -6.10 -6.25
N ALA A 63 -24.44 -7.25 -6.30
CA ALA A 63 -23.24 -7.45 -5.51
C ALA A 63 -22.22 -6.36 -5.85
N THR A 64 -21.84 -5.55 -4.86
CA THR A 64 -20.75 -4.59 -5.02
C THR A 64 -19.50 -5.36 -5.46
N PRO A 65 -18.82 -4.96 -6.55
CA PRO A 65 -17.60 -5.64 -6.94
C PRO A 65 -16.60 -5.62 -5.77
N PRO A 66 -15.86 -6.72 -5.53
CA PRO A 66 -14.93 -6.79 -4.42
C PRO A 66 -13.96 -5.62 -4.50
N GLN A 67 -13.87 -4.87 -3.39
CA GLN A 67 -12.98 -3.73 -3.29
C GLN A 67 -11.54 -4.21 -3.53
N ARG A 68 -10.85 -3.61 -4.51
CA ARG A 68 -9.44 -3.92 -4.77
C ARG A 68 -8.64 -3.60 -3.50
N ARG A 69 -8.10 -4.63 -2.86
CA ARG A 69 -7.23 -4.46 -1.69
C ARG A 69 -5.88 -3.93 -2.16
N ILE A 70 -5.33 -2.93 -1.47
CA ILE A 70 -4.04 -2.31 -1.78
C ILE A 70 -3.05 -2.70 -0.67
N THR A 71 -1.78 -2.99 -1.02
CA THR A 71 -0.70 -3.27 -0.06
C THR A 71 -0.20 -1.98 0.61
N ALA A 72 0.66 -2.11 1.63
CA ALA A 72 1.25 -0.94 2.30
C ALA A 72 2.14 -0.10 1.38
N SER A 73 2.76 -0.70 0.35
CA SER A 73 3.54 -0.01 -0.68
C SER A 73 2.69 0.72 -1.71
N GLY A 74 1.38 0.41 -1.79
CA GLY A 74 0.45 1.02 -2.74
C GLY A 74 0.12 0.14 -3.95
N SER A 75 0.65 -1.07 -4.06
CA SER A 75 0.33 -2.02 -5.11
C SER A 75 -1.04 -2.67 -4.93
N ILE A 76 -1.60 -3.22 -6.02
CA ILE A 76 -2.81 -4.05 -5.93
C ILE A 76 -2.44 -5.39 -5.29
N ALA A 77 -3.08 -5.73 -4.17
CA ALA A 77 -2.82 -6.97 -3.47
C ALA A 77 -3.27 -8.18 -4.32
N VAL A 78 -2.35 -9.11 -4.54
CA VAL A 78 -2.63 -10.38 -5.22
C VAL A 78 -3.24 -11.36 -4.22
N ALA A 79 -4.35 -12.00 -4.59
CA ALA A 79 -4.98 -13.03 -3.77
C ALA A 79 -4.37 -14.41 -4.06
N GLY A 80 -4.33 -15.29 -3.04
CA GLY A 80 -3.93 -16.69 -3.23
C GLY A 80 -2.42 -16.93 -3.43
N VAL A 81 -1.57 -15.97 -3.03
CA VAL A 81 -0.11 -16.13 -3.13
C VAL A 81 0.35 -17.26 -2.19
N THR A 82 0.96 -18.30 -2.76
CA THR A 82 1.65 -19.35 -2.02
C THR A 82 3.08 -18.92 -1.70
N ALA A 83 3.66 -19.44 -0.61
CA ALA A 83 5.06 -19.19 -0.29
C ALA A 83 5.96 -19.61 -1.47
N GLN A 84 6.81 -18.68 -1.92
CA GLN A 84 7.77 -18.91 -3.00
C GLN A 84 9.17 -19.14 -2.43
N VAL A 85 10.01 -19.87 -3.17
CA VAL A 85 11.45 -19.95 -2.87
C VAL A 85 12.07 -18.60 -3.18
N ALA A 86 12.89 -18.08 -2.26
CA ALA A 86 13.63 -16.85 -2.47
C ALA A 86 14.47 -16.93 -3.75
N LYS A 87 14.36 -15.90 -4.62
CA LYS A 87 15.24 -15.69 -5.78
C LYS A 87 16.69 -15.56 -5.30
N ALA A 88 17.65 -15.59 -6.21
CA ALA A 88 19.05 -15.39 -5.84
C ALA A 88 19.38 -13.92 -5.54
N SER A 89 18.65 -12.98 -6.16
CA SER A 89 18.82 -11.54 -5.94
C SER A 89 18.48 -11.11 -4.51
N ARG A 90 19.14 -10.04 -4.04
CA ARG A 90 19.00 -9.52 -2.67
C ARG A 90 18.90 -8.01 -2.65
N ILE A 91 18.24 -7.48 -1.62
CA ILE A 91 18.39 -6.09 -1.20
C ILE A 91 19.12 -6.08 0.14
N TRP A 92 20.21 -5.35 0.23
CA TRP A 92 20.92 -5.08 1.48
C TRP A 92 20.52 -3.71 2.01
N VAL A 93 20.40 -3.63 3.33
CA VAL A 93 20.10 -2.39 4.06
C VAL A 93 21.09 -2.23 5.20
N GLU A 94 21.33 -1.01 5.66
CA GLU A 94 22.44 -0.74 6.59
C GLU A 94 22.26 -1.39 7.97
N GLY A 95 21.02 -1.56 8.43
CA GLY A 95 20.75 -2.18 9.72
C GLY A 95 19.36 -2.80 9.87
N ILE A 96 19.11 -3.32 11.07
CA ILE A 96 17.89 -4.07 11.40
C ILE A 96 16.61 -3.20 11.41
N HIS A 97 16.74 -1.89 11.67
CA HIS A 97 15.61 -0.98 11.67
C HIS A 97 15.13 -0.72 10.25
N ASP A 98 16.07 -0.59 9.32
CA ASP A 98 15.83 -0.47 7.89
C ASP A 98 15.10 -1.69 7.37
N ALA A 99 15.62 -2.88 7.66
CA ALA A 99 15.00 -4.14 7.24
C ALA A 99 13.57 -4.25 7.76
N ALA A 100 13.34 -3.88 9.03
CA ALA A 100 12.01 -3.89 9.63
C ALA A 100 11.06 -2.82 9.06
N LEU A 101 11.56 -1.65 8.67
CA LEU A 101 10.75 -0.63 7.99
C LEU A 101 10.38 -1.07 6.57
N VAL A 102 11.36 -1.63 5.86
CA VAL A 102 11.15 -2.16 4.51
C VAL A 102 10.13 -3.29 4.53
N GLU A 103 10.27 -4.23 5.46
CA GLU A 103 9.30 -5.31 5.67
C GLU A 103 7.89 -4.77 5.97
N ARG A 104 7.78 -3.69 6.76
CA ARG A 104 6.48 -3.09 7.10
C ARG A 104 5.76 -2.51 5.88
N ILE A 105 6.49 -1.91 4.95
CA ILE A 105 5.89 -1.17 3.82
C ILE A 105 5.86 -2.01 2.54
N TRP A 106 6.96 -2.67 2.19
CA TRP A 106 7.12 -3.41 0.93
C TRP A 106 7.18 -4.93 1.10
N GLY A 107 7.09 -5.46 2.33
CA GLY A 107 7.24 -6.91 2.57
C GLY A 107 6.25 -7.78 1.80
N ASP A 108 5.02 -7.30 1.59
CA ASP A 108 4.01 -8.02 0.79
C ASP A 108 4.43 -8.19 -0.66
N ASP A 109 4.90 -7.11 -1.29
CA ASP A 109 5.36 -7.10 -2.67
C ASP A 109 6.66 -7.87 -2.85
N LEU A 110 7.62 -7.70 -1.94
CA LEU A 110 8.90 -8.41 -1.95
C LEU A 110 8.72 -9.93 -1.82
N ARG A 111 7.74 -10.38 -1.03
CA ARG A 111 7.40 -11.81 -0.92
C ARG A 111 6.77 -12.37 -2.19
N ILE A 112 5.97 -11.57 -2.92
CA ILE A 112 5.45 -11.95 -4.24
C ILE A 112 6.59 -12.10 -5.23
N GLU A 113 7.57 -11.21 -5.16
CA GLU A 113 8.75 -11.22 -6.02
C GLU A 113 9.82 -12.21 -5.60
N GLY A 114 9.69 -12.86 -4.44
CA GLY A 114 10.70 -13.75 -3.87
C GLY A 114 12.02 -13.04 -3.55
N VAL A 115 12.01 -11.73 -3.33
CA VAL A 115 13.19 -10.92 -3.01
C VAL A 115 13.35 -10.85 -1.51
N VAL A 116 14.58 -11.07 -1.03
CA VAL A 116 14.91 -11.03 0.40
C VAL A 116 15.69 -9.75 0.71
N VAL A 117 15.34 -9.14 1.85
CA VAL A 117 16.04 -8.00 2.42
C VAL A 117 16.91 -8.48 3.58
N GLU A 118 18.21 -8.16 3.55
CA GLU A 118 19.17 -8.57 4.56
C GLU A 118 19.85 -7.32 5.18
N PRO A 119 19.86 -7.19 6.51
CA PRO A 119 20.60 -6.12 7.16
C PRO A 119 22.10 -6.41 7.14
N LEU A 120 22.90 -5.37 6.90
CA LEU A 120 24.34 -5.36 7.11
C LEU A 120 24.65 -4.92 8.55
N ASP A 121 25.93 -5.01 8.93
CA ASP A 121 26.47 -4.41 10.15
C ASP A 121 27.28 -3.15 9.77
N GLY A 122 26.60 -2.24 9.06
CA GLY A 122 27.24 -1.10 8.39
C GLY A 122 27.84 -1.43 7.03
N ILE A 123 28.27 -0.39 6.31
CA ILE A 123 28.75 -0.50 4.92
C ILE A 123 30.28 -0.38 4.78
N ASP A 124 31.03 -0.39 5.88
CA ASP A 124 32.47 -0.09 5.87
C ASP A 124 33.30 -1.01 4.96
N ASP A 125 32.90 -2.27 4.81
CA ASP A 125 33.53 -3.23 3.90
C ASP A 125 32.60 -3.68 2.75
N LEU A 126 31.73 -2.77 2.29
CA LEU A 126 30.73 -3.07 1.25
C LEU A 126 31.36 -3.68 0.00
N ALA A 127 32.53 -3.20 -0.43
CA ALA A 127 33.21 -3.72 -1.62
C ALA A 127 33.60 -5.20 -1.47
N SER A 128 34.02 -5.64 -0.29
CA SER A 128 34.35 -7.04 -0.04
C SER A 128 33.11 -7.90 0.04
N ALA A 129 32.08 -7.45 0.76
CA ALA A 129 30.80 -8.14 0.84
C ALA A 129 30.19 -8.34 -0.55
N VAL A 130 30.24 -7.32 -1.42
CA VAL A 130 29.78 -7.41 -2.81
C VAL A 130 30.59 -8.47 -3.58
N ARG A 131 31.91 -8.51 -3.45
CA ARG A 131 32.73 -9.54 -4.11
C ARG A 131 32.40 -10.95 -3.62
N GLU A 132 32.22 -11.13 -2.31
CA GLU A 132 31.85 -12.41 -1.71
C GLU A 132 30.47 -12.87 -2.15
N PHE A 133 29.51 -11.94 -2.21
CA PHE A 133 28.20 -12.24 -2.76
C PHE A 133 28.38 -12.81 -4.16
N GLY A 134 29.07 -12.12 -5.07
CA GLY A 134 29.19 -12.50 -6.48
C GLY A 134 27.93 -12.16 -7.29
N PRO A 135 27.61 -10.87 -7.49
CA PRO A 135 26.46 -10.44 -8.28
C PRO A 135 26.59 -10.90 -9.74
N GLY A 136 25.46 -11.13 -10.38
CA GLY A 136 25.39 -11.46 -11.79
C GLY A 136 24.00 -11.17 -12.37
N PRO A 137 23.79 -11.40 -13.68
CA PRO A 137 22.56 -11.00 -14.37
C PRO A 137 21.28 -11.58 -13.77
N ARG A 138 21.36 -12.80 -13.21
CA ARG A 138 20.27 -13.51 -12.53
C ARG A 138 20.38 -13.52 -11.00
N ARG A 139 21.30 -12.73 -10.46
CA ARG A 139 21.63 -12.66 -9.03
C ARG A 139 22.07 -11.23 -8.70
N ARG A 140 21.14 -10.30 -8.90
CA ARG A 140 21.38 -8.87 -8.76
C ARG A 140 21.37 -8.47 -7.30
N LEU A 141 22.12 -7.41 -6.99
CA LEU A 141 22.21 -6.88 -5.64
C LEU A 141 21.76 -5.41 -5.62
N GLY A 142 20.74 -5.12 -4.82
CA GLY A 142 20.38 -3.77 -4.43
C GLY A 142 20.99 -3.44 -3.08
N VAL A 143 21.45 -2.21 -2.87
CA VAL A 143 21.92 -1.73 -1.55
C VAL A 143 21.27 -0.39 -1.25
N LEU A 144 20.62 -0.29 -0.09
CA LEU A 144 20.10 0.97 0.45
C LEU A 144 21.06 1.47 1.54
N VAL A 145 21.53 2.71 1.38
CA VAL A 145 22.53 3.33 2.26
C VAL A 145 21.96 4.56 2.94
N ASP A 146 22.18 4.68 4.25
CA ASP A 146 21.81 5.86 5.01
C ASP A 146 22.80 7.00 4.73
N HIS A 147 22.36 8.24 4.96
CA HIS A 147 23.18 9.44 4.81
C HIS A 147 23.99 9.54 3.52
N LEU A 148 23.43 9.06 2.41
CA LEU A 148 24.08 9.07 1.11
C LEU A 148 23.99 10.47 0.48
N VAL A 149 24.85 11.37 0.95
CA VAL A 149 24.95 12.76 0.50
C VAL A 149 26.36 13.08 -0.01
N PRO A 150 26.52 14.06 -0.92
CA PRO A 150 27.83 14.42 -1.45
C PRO A 150 28.83 14.76 -0.35
N GLY A 151 30.01 14.12 -0.38
CA GLY A 151 31.09 14.36 0.56
C GLY A 151 31.02 13.56 1.87
N SER A 152 29.93 12.82 2.11
CA SER A 152 29.80 11.94 3.28
C SER A 152 30.78 10.76 3.24
N LYS A 153 30.96 10.08 4.37
CA LYS A 153 31.78 8.86 4.43
C LYS A 153 31.18 7.79 3.53
N GLU A 154 29.86 7.69 3.54
CA GLU A 154 29.05 6.73 2.82
C GLU A 154 29.21 6.94 1.31
N SER A 155 29.18 8.19 0.84
CA SER A 155 29.41 8.50 -0.59
C SER A 155 30.79 8.06 -1.09
N ARG A 156 31.82 8.15 -0.23
CA ARG A 156 33.18 7.69 -0.55
C ARG A 156 33.29 6.17 -0.60
N ILE A 157 32.62 5.48 0.33
CA ILE A 157 32.59 4.00 0.35
C ILE A 157 31.87 3.48 -0.89
N VAL A 158 30.67 4.00 -1.17
CA VAL A 158 29.85 3.58 -2.32
C VAL A 158 30.57 3.82 -3.64
N ALA A 159 31.33 4.92 -3.78
CA ALA A 159 32.10 5.21 -4.98
C ALA A 159 33.19 4.17 -5.29
N SER A 160 33.62 3.37 -4.31
CA SER A 160 34.57 2.28 -4.51
C SER A 160 33.94 1.01 -5.09
N VAL A 161 32.61 0.93 -5.11
CA VAL A 161 31.85 -0.21 -5.64
C VAL A 161 31.36 0.14 -7.04
N THR A 162 31.89 -0.54 -8.05
CA THR A 162 31.41 -0.44 -9.42
C THR A 162 31.21 -1.84 -9.97
N HIS A 163 29.95 -2.21 -10.24
CA HIS A 163 29.60 -3.53 -10.77
C HIS A 163 28.29 -3.43 -11.57
N PRO A 164 28.17 -4.06 -12.76
CA PRO A 164 26.98 -3.94 -13.61
C PRO A 164 25.69 -4.46 -12.95
N ASP A 165 25.79 -5.53 -12.16
CA ASP A 165 24.64 -6.16 -11.49
C ASP A 165 24.36 -5.62 -10.08
N VAL A 166 25.01 -4.52 -9.67
CA VAL A 166 24.82 -3.89 -8.36
C VAL A 166 24.23 -2.49 -8.53
N LEU A 167 23.12 -2.22 -7.85
CA LEU A 167 22.56 -0.88 -7.73
C LEU A 167 22.65 -0.42 -6.28
N ILE A 168 23.34 0.69 -6.06
CA ILE A 168 23.39 1.35 -4.76
C ILE A 168 22.54 2.62 -4.84
N THR A 169 21.58 2.72 -3.91
CA THR A 169 20.77 3.91 -3.69
C THR A 169 20.89 4.31 -2.22
N GLY A 170 20.24 5.40 -1.84
CA GLY A 170 20.28 5.84 -0.46
C GLY A 170 19.46 7.09 -0.25
N HIS A 171 19.36 7.50 1.00
CA HIS A 171 18.58 8.67 1.40
C HIS A 171 19.43 9.68 2.16
N PRO A 172 19.03 10.97 2.20
CA PRO A 172 19.86 12.02 2.81
C PRO A 172 19.84 12.01 4.34
N TYR A 173 19.02 11.15 4.95
CA TYR A 173 18.80 11.12 6.40
C TYR A 173 19.95 10.46 7.14
N VAL A 174 20.21 10.90 8.37
CA VAL A 174 21.31 10.37 9.20
C VAL A 174 21.05 8.92 9.62
N ASP A 175 19.77 8.56 9.76
CA ASP A 175 19.30 7.22 10.10
C ASP A 175 17.90 7.03 9.53
N VAL A 176 17.52 5.80 9.21
CA VAL A 176 16.19 5.44 8.71
C VAL A 176 15.03 5.95 9.56
N TRP A 177 15.23 6.19 10.87
CA TRP A 177 14.21 6.83 11.71
C TRP A 177 13.72 8.16 11.11
N GLN A 178 14.66 8.98 10.63
CA GLN A 178 14.37 10.29 10.06
C GLN A 178 13.71 10.20 8.67
N ALA A 179 13.71 9.02 8.03
CA ALA A 179 12.94 8.78 6.82
C ALA A 179 11.43 8.62 7.09
N VAL A 180 11.00 8.43 8.34
CA VAL A 180 9.57 8.45 8.70
C VAL A 180 9.12 9.90 8.90
N LYS A 181 7.95 10.25 8.36
CA LYS A 181 7.40 11.61 8.50
C LYS A 181 7.21 11.96 9.98
N PRO A 182 7.69 13.13 10.44
CA PRO A 182 7.72 13.47 11.87
C PRO A 182 6.33 13.49 12.51
N GLU A 183 5.29 13.84 11.76
CA GLU A 183 3.92 13.90 12.26
C GLU A 183 3.41 12.53 12.70
N ARG A 184 3.91 11.44 12.10
CA ARG A 184 3.55 10.05 12.46
C ARG A 184 3.96 9.69 13.87
N VAL A 185 4.96 10.38 14.42
CA VAL A 185 5.44 10.17 15.79
C VAL A 185 5.11 11.33 16.72
N GLY A 186 4.22 12.24 16.28
CA GLY A 186 3.77 13.40 17.04
C GLY A 186 4.78 14.54 17.11
N LEU A 187 5.70 14.61 16.13
CA LEU A 187 6.69 15.68 16.02
C LEU A 187 6.29 16.64 14.91
N SER A 188 6.57 17.93 15.07
CA SER A 188 6.46 18.90 13.97
C SER A 188 7.67 18.85 13.02
N LYS A 189 8.82 18.40 13.52
CA LYS A 189 10.04 18.11 12.76
C LYS A 189 10.95 17.21 13.58
N TRP A 190 11.83 16.47 12.90
CA TRP A 190 12.90 15.75 13.56
C TRP A 190 13.87 16.72 14.27
N PRO A 191 14.29 16.44 15.51
CA PRO A 191 15.30 17.24 16.19
C PRO A 191 16.65 17.15 15.46
N VAL A 192 17.36 18.29 15.43
CA VAL A 192 18.70 18.37 14.84
C VAL A 192 19.71 18.00 15.91
N ILE A 193 20.44 16.90 15.71
CA ILE A 193 21.48 16.44 16.62
C ILE A 193 22.84 16.91 16.10
N PRO A 194 23.65 17.65 16.90
CA PRO A 194 24.96 18.09 16.47
C PRO A 194 25.89 16.92 16.12
N PRO A 195 26.80 17.10 15.14
CA PRO A 195 27.82 16.09 14.81
C PRO A 195 28.67 15.68 16.03
N GLY A 196 29.18 14.45 16.01
CA GLY A 196 30.01 13.90 17.08
C GLY A 196 29.23 13.40 18.30
N ARG A 197 27.90 13.40 18.25
CA ARG A 197 27.03 12.78 19.26
C ARG A 197 26.34 11.55 18.68
N PRO A 198 26.13 10.48 19.47
CA PRO A 198 25.28 9.36 19.08
C PRO A 198 23.87 9.87 18.71
N TRP A 199 23.49 9.71 17.44
CA TRP A 199 22.31 10.38 16.88
C TRP A 199 21.01 9.86 17.51
N LYS A 200 20.86 8.54 17.65
CA LYS A 200 19.66 7.90 18.22
C LYS A 200 19.41 8.34 19.66
N GLU A 201 20.46 8.38 20.47
CA GLU A 201 20.42 8.83 21.87
C GLU A 201 20.07 10.32 21.94
N GLY A 202 20.66 11.14 21.07
CA GLY A 202 20.33 12.57 20.96
C GLY A 202 18.86 12.80 20.61
N VAL A 203 18.32 12.04 19.66
CA VAL A 203 16.88 12.08 19.30
C VAL A 203 16.02 11.68 20.49
N CYS A 204 16.36 10.57 21.17
CA CYS A 204 15.63 10.12 22.35
C CYS A 204 15.59 11.19 23.45
N GLN A 205 16.73 11.83 23.73
CA GLN A 205 16.82 12.92 24.71
C GLN A 205 15.96 14.12 24.31
N ALA A 206 15.99 14.53 23.04
CA ALA A 206 15.24 15.67 22.54
C ALA A 206 13.71 15.43 22.54
N VAL A 207 13.29 14.19 22.27
CA VAL A 207 11.87 13.79 22.24
C VAL A 207 11.35 13.42 23.64
N GLY A 208 12.23 13.18 24.61
CA GLY A 208 11.87 12.73 25.96
C GLY A 208 11.53 11.24 26.04
N VAL A 209 12.11 10.42 25.15
CA VAL A 209 11.99 8.96 25.18
C VAL A 209 13.21 8.35 25.86
N ARG A 210 13.01 7.34 26.70
CA ARG A 210 14.07 6.80 27.57
C ARG A 210 15.15 6.02 26.82
N THR A 211 14.78 5.24 25.82
CA THR A 211 15.69 4.32 25.14
C THR A 211 15.49 4.33 23.63
N PRO A 212 16.55 4.06 22.84
CA PRO A 212 16.42 3.90 21.40
C PRO A 212 15.43 2.81 20.99
N GLN A 213 15.33 1.74 21.76
CA GLN A 213 14.40 0.63 21.50
C GLN A 213 12.94 1.08 21.69
N ASP A 214 12.64 1.89 22.72
CA ASP A 214 11.29 2.44 22.92
C ASP A 214 10.92 3.41 21.79
N MET A 215 11.88 4.24 21.36
CA MET A 215 11.66 5.16 20.23
C MET A 215 11.42 4.38 18.94
N TRP A 216 12.20 3.34 18.67
CA TRP A 216 12.03 2.50 17.49
C TRP A 216 10.67 1.81 17.47
N ARG A 217 10.22 1.22 18.59
CA ARG A 217 8.88 0.63 18.68
C ARG A 217 7.78 1.65 18.38
N LYS A 218 7.92 2.89 18.87
CA LYS A 218 6.98 3.99 18.60
C LYS A 218 6.96 4.35 17.12
N ILE A 219 8.14 4.47 16.49
CA ILE A 219 8.27 4.77 15.05
C ILE A 219 7.64 3.66 14.22
N LEU A 220 8.05 2.41 14.42
CA LEU A 220 7.57 1.29 13.61
C LEU A 220 6.06 1.08 13.78
N ALA A 221 5.49 1.34 14.97
CA ALA A 221 4.05 1.23 15.20
C ALA A 221 3.21 2.28 14.46
N SER A 222 3.78 3.44 14.09
CA SER A 222 3.04 4.52 13.41
C SER A 222 3.06 4.44 11.87
N VAL A 223 3.86 3.52 11.32
CA VAL A 223 4.00 3.28 9.89
C VAL A 223 3.04 2.19 9.44
N HIS A 224 2.16 2.55 8.52
CA HIS A 224 1.14 1.68 7.93
C HIS A 224 1.24 1.60 6.40
N SER A 225 1.83 2.61 5.76
CA SER A 225 2.00 2.63 4.30
C SER A 225 3.18 3.49 3.85
N TYR A 226 3.54 3.41 2.57
CA TYR A 226 4.54 4.27 1.94
C TYR A 226 4.28 5.77 2.14
N LYS A 227 3.02 6.17 2.37
CA LYS A 227 2.64 7.57 2.61
C LYS A 227 3.18 8.13 3.93
N ASP A 228 3.63 7.26 4.83
CA ASP A 228 4.11 7.61 6.16
C ASP A 228 5.62 7.86 6.19
N VAL A 229 6.32 7.62 5.08
CA VAL A 229 7.74 7.88 4.91
C VAL A 229 7.99 8.97 3.88
N GLU A 230 9.20 9.49 3.90
CA GLU A 230 9.65 10.56 3.03
C GLU A 230 9.98 10.06 1.63
N THR A 231 9.77 10.94 0.64
CA THR A 231 9.93 10.62 -0.79
C THR A 231 11.31 10.07 -1.17
N PRO A 232 12.44 10.56 -0.62
CA PRO A 232 13.75 10.00 -0.95
C PRO A 232 13.90 8.50 -0.63
N LEU A 233 13.30 8.01 0.46
CA LEU A 233 13.32 6.57 0.79
C LEU A 233 12.47 5.79 -0.20
N ILE A 234 11.27 6.29 -0.52
CA ILE A 234 10.37 5.65 -1.50
C ILE A 234 11.09 5.49 -2.84
N ASN A 235 11.61 6.58 -3.40
CA ASN A 235 12.30 6.55 -4.69
C ASN A 235 13.50 5.61 -4.72
N SER A 236 14.21 5.49 -3.60
CA SER A 236 15.34 4.57 -3.47
C SER A 236 14.86 3.12 -3.51
N MET A 237 13.85 2.79 -2.69
CA MET A 237 13.28 1.45 -2.65
C MET A 237 12.67 1.00 -3.97
N GLU A 238 11.89 1.85 -4.65
CA GLU A 238 11.30 1.50 -5.96
C GLU A 238 12.41 1.17 -6.98
N ARG A 239 13.46 1.99 -7.05
CA ARG A 239 14.60 1.72 -7.96
C ARG A 239 15.34 0.42 -7.62
N LEU A 240 15.48 0.11 -6.34
CA LEU A 240 16.11 -1.14 -5.90
C LEU A 240 15.25 -2.34 -6.27
N ILE A 241 13.94 -2.27 -6.02
CA ILE A 241 12.98 -3.32 -6.36
C ILE A 241 13.01 -3.56 -7.87
N ASP A 242 12.89 -2.51 -8.69
CA ASP A 242 13.00 -2.62 -10.13
C ASP A 242 14.28 -3.36 -10.53
N HIS A 243 15.45 -2.91 -10.06
CA HIS A 243 16.74 -3.52 -10.38
C HIS A 243 16.84 -5.00 -10.04
N VAL A 244 16.35 -5.43 -8.87
CA VAL A 244 16.51 -6.84 -8.43
C VAL A 244 15.43 -7.77 -8.96
N THR A 245 14.36 -7.22 -9.54
CA THR A 245 13.22 -7.97 -10.08
C THR A 245 13.23 -8.05 -11.61
N VAL A 246 13.99 -7.21 -12.32
CA VAL A 246 14.16 -7.34 -13.78
C VAL A 246 14.60 -8.76 -14.12
N VAL A 247 13.79 -9.42 -14.94
CA VAL A 247 14.14 -10.69 -15.59
C VAL A 247 14.68 -10.33 -16.97
N GLU A 248 15.99 -10.45 -17.16
CA GLU A 248 16.57 -10.48 -18.50
C GLU A 248 16.41 -11.91 -19.05
N ASP A 249 15.73 -12.02 -20.19
CA ASP A 249 15.55 -13.26 -20.97
C ASP A 249 16.86 -13.81 -21.54
#